data_AF-A0A2K4ADG3-F1
#
_entry.id   AF-A0A2K4ADG3-F1
#
_cell.length_a   1.000
_cell.length_b   1.000
_cell.length_c   1.000
_cell.angle_alpha   90.00
_cell.angle_beta   90.00
_cell.angle_gamma   90.00
#
_symmetry.space_group_name_H-M   'P 1'
#
loop_
_entity.id
_entity.type
_entity.pdbx_description
1 polymer ?
#
loop_
_entity_poly.entity_id
_entity_poly.type
_entity_poly.pdbx_seq_one_letter_code
_entity_poly.pdbx_strand_id
1 'polypeptide(L)'
;MANIVFKLSDKDIATLMSRISFDTEQLPQGMKGRSKFQNTTINIYNSGKVMFQGNNAETVAKELLPNFSQVNTTKSTKKTNSKSDNDITLKYNQYNCIGSDEAGSGDYFGPLTVCAAYVSKEHIPILKTLGVDDSKKLTDVKIVELAEQLVTFIPHSLLTLHNDKYNIQQAKGWTQVKMKAVLHNEAIKNVLDKIETSELDYIVIDQFAKREVYSHYALSEVPLPKQTKFETKGESKSLAIAVASIISRYAFVTYMDQISKNINMTIPKGAGAKVDLVAAKIIKKYGISRLDTISKKHFKNREKAQKILKPL
;
A
#
# COMPACT_ATOMS: atom_id res chain seq x y z
N MET A 1 4.80 -17.82 13.77
CA MET A 1 3.38 -18.02 14.11
C MET A 1 2.63 -18.34 12.84
N ALA A 2 1.94 -19.47 12.77
CA ALA A 2 1.22 -19.87 11.56
C ALA A 2 -0.09 -19.06 11.42
N ASN A 3 -0.37 -18.60 10.19
CA ASN A 3 -1.61 -17.93 9.83
C ASN A 3 -2.23 -18.62 8.62
N ILE A 4 -3.50 -19.02 8.70
CA ILE A 4 -4.24 -19.63 7.59
C ILE A 4 -5.54 -18.86 7.35
N VAL A 5 -5.91 -18.65 6.09
CA VAL A 5 -7.10 -17.90 5.70
C VAL A 5 -7.94 -18.70 4.73
N PHE A 6 -9.25 -18.72 4.96
CA PHE A 6 -10.23 -19.30 4.05
C PHE A 6 -11.15 -18.21 3.53
N LYS A 7 -11.61 -18.36 2.29
CA LYS A 7 -12.74 -17.62 1.76
C LYS A 7 -13.96 -18.51 1.89
N LEU A 8 -14.90 -18.12 2.74
CA LEU A 8 -16.09 -18.88 3.06
C LEU A 8 -17.35 -18.18 2.50
N SER A 9 -18.39 -18.96 2.20
CA SER A 9 -19.71 -18.40 1.93
C SER A 9 -20.37 -17.90 3.23
N ASP A 10 -21.38 -17.04 3.14
CA ASP A 10 -22.12 -16.61 4.34
C ASP A 10 -22.74 -17.77 5.12
N LYS A 11 -23.14 -18.85 4.42
CA LYS A 11 -23.66 -20.07 5.02
C LYS A 11 -22.59 -20.80 5.83
N ASP A 12 -21.38 -20.90 5.30
CA ASP A 12 -20.26 -21.55 5.98
C ASP A 12 -19.78 -20.72 7.17
N ILE A 13 -19.82 -19.39 7.05
CA ILE A 13 -19.52 -18.47 8.16
C ILE A 13 -20.55 -18.60 9.28
N ALA A 14 -21.85 -18.66 8.95
CA ALA A 14 -22.89 -18.90 9.93
C ALA A 14 -22.69 -20.26 10.64
N THR A 15 -22.28 -21.28 9.89
CA THR A 15 -21.95 -22.62 10.43
C THR A 15 -20.71 -22.59 11.32
N LEU A 16 -19.69 -21.79 10.99
CA LEU A 16 -18.52 -21.60 11.84
C LEU A 16 -18.88 -20.87 13.13
N MET A 17 -19.68 -19.80 13.03
CA MET A 17 -20.12 -18.98 14.16
C MET A 17 -21.09 -19.72 15.09
N SER A 18 -21.70 -20.83 14.65
CA SER A 18 -22.50 -21.70 15.53
C SER A 18 -21.68 -22.76 16.27
N ARG A 19 -20.45 -23.05 15.82
CA ARG A 19 -19.57 -24.07 16.44
C ARG A 19 -18.78 -23.53 17.63
N ILE A 20 -18.46 -22.23 17.64
CA ILE A 20 -17.73 -21.55 18.71
C ILE A 20 -18.27 -20.14 18.90
N SER A 21 -18.10 -19.58 20.11
CA SER A 21 -18.51 -18.20 20.41
C SER A 21 -17.61 -17.18 19.72
N PHE A 22 -18.20 -16.17 19.11
CA PHE A 22 -17.51 -15.01 18.52
C PHE A 22 -17.98 -13.72 19.19
N ASP A 23 -17.03 -12.84 19.47
CA ASP A 23 -17.29 -11.45 19.77
C ASP A 23 -17.67 -10.74 18.47
N THR A 24 -18.83 -10.08 18.46
CA THR A 24 -19.35 -9.33 17.29
C THR A 24 -19.44 -7.83 17.56
N GLU A 25 -19.16 -7.40 18.79
CA GLU A 25 -19.23 -6.01 19.23
C GLU A 25 -17.83 -5.43 19.43
N GLN A 26 -17.68 -4.11 19.26
CA GLN A 26 -16.40 -3.39 19.42
C GLN A 26 -15.25 -3.94 18.57
N LEU A 27 -15.56 -4.42 17.37
CA LEU A 27 -14.57 -4.93 16.43
C LEU A 27 -13.91 -3.82 15.61
N PRO A 28 -12.65 -4.01 15.18
CA PRO A 28 -12.05 -3.18 14.14
C PRO A 28 -12.92 -3.10 12.88
N GLN A 29 -12.86 -1.98 12.17
CA GLN A 29 -13.64 -1.74 10.96
C GLN A 29 -13.36 -2.83 9.91
N GLY A 30 -14.42 -3.36 9.27
CA GLY A 30 -14.33 -4.43 8.27
C GLY A 30 -14.36 -5.86 8.83
N MET A 31 -14.35 -6.04 10.16
CA MET A 31 -14.55 -7.34 10.81
C MET A 31 -16.04 -7.62 11.11
N LYS A 32 -16.42 -8.88 10.93
CA LYS A 32 -17.75 -9.44 11.23
C LYS A 32 -17.76 -10.21 12.56
N GLY A 33 -16.61 -10.73 12.98
CA GLY A 33 -16.48 -11.52 14.20
C GLY A 33 -15.02 -11.75 14.59
N ARG A 34 -14.75 -11.86 15.88
CA ARG A 34 -13.45 -12.30 16.41
C ARG A 34 -13.65 -13.35 17.49
N SER A 35 -12.76 -14.34 17.57
CA SER A 35 -12.76 -15.33 18.64
C SER A 35 -11.35 -15.75 18.99
N LYS A 36 -11.17 -16.33 20.18
CA LYS A 36 -9.97 -17.07 20.56
C LYS A 36 -10.38 -18.50 20.92
N PHE A 37 -9.80 -19.46 20.22
CA PHE A 37 -10.08 -20.88 20.41
C PHE A 37 -8.76 -21.68 20.37
N GLN A 38 -8.49 -22.48 21.40
CA GLN A 38 -7.27 -23.30 21.52
C GLN A 38 -5.96 -22.54 21.20
N ASN A 39 -5.78 -21.35 21.80
CA ASN A 39 -4.64 -20.45 21.54
C ASN A 39 -4.47 -20.01 20.07
N THR A 40 -5.56 -20.05 19.30
CA THR A 40 -5.66 -19.51 17.93
C THR A 40 -6.67 -18.37 17.93
N THR A 41 -6.25 -17.21 17.43
CA THR A 41 -7.13 -16.07 17.17
C THR A 41 -7.83 -16.28 15.83
N ILE A 42 -9.15 -16.19 15.79
CA ILE A 42 -9.97 -16.39 14.60
C ILE A 42 -10.68 -15.08 14.28
N ASN A 43 -10.49 -14.58 13.07
CA ASN A 43 -10.95 -13.29 12.61
C ASN A 43 -11.82 -13.47 11.37
N ILE A 44 -13.09 -13.10 11.43
CA ILE A 44 -14.05 -13.12 10.32
C ILE A 44 -14.20 -11.70 9.80
N TYR A 45 -14.10 -11.52 8.48
CA TYR A 45 -14.24 -10.24 7.81
C TYR A 45 -15.56 -10.15 7.04
N ASN A 46 -16.07 -8.94 6.85
CA ASN A 46 -17.30 -8.68 6.06
C ASN A 46 -17.19 -9.17 4.62
N SER A 47 -15.97 -9.30 4.10
CA SER A 47 -15.72 -9.88 2.79
C SER A 47 -15.97 -11.39 2.74
N GLY A 48 -16.22 -12.08 3.86
CA GLY A 48 -16.34 -13.54 3.92
C GLY A 48 -15.00 -14.29 4.06
N LYS A 49 -13.91 -13.56 4.32
CA LYS A 49 -12.62 -14.16 4.67
C LYS A 49 -12.60 -14.51 6.16
N VAL A 50 -12.02 -15.65 6.50
CA VAL A 50 -11.82 -16.12 7.87
C VAL A 50 -10.34 -16.46 8.06
N MET A 51 -9.68 -15.76 8.97
CA MET A 51 -8.26 -15.92 9.29
C MET A 51 -8.08 -16.57 10.66
N PHE A 52 -7.25 -17.60 10.73
CA PHE A 52 -6.81 -18.27 11.95
C PHE A 52 -5.34 -17.90 12.17
N GLN A 53 -4.98 -17.40 13.35
CA GLN A 53 -3.64 -16.96 13.70
C GLN A 53 -3.19 -17.56 15.03
N GLY A 54 -2.04 -18.24 15.04
CA GLY A 54 -1.48 -18.84 16.24
C GLY A 54 -0.73 -20.13 15.93
N ASN A 55 -0.06 -20.70 16.93
CA ASN A 55 0.74 -21.90 16.74
C ASN A 55 -0.10 -23.13 16.34
N ASN A 56 -1.40 -23.13 16.68
CA ASN A 56 -2.35 -24.21 16.36
C ASN A 56 -3.28 -23.89 15.19
N ALA A 57 -3.00 -22.83 14.41
CA ALA A 57 -3.93 -22.30 13.42
C ALA A 57 -4.40 -23.34 12.38
N GLU A 58 -3.51 -24.20 11.90
CA GLU A 58 -3.85 -25.25 10.92
C GLU A 58 -4.72 -26.36 11.53
N THR A 59 -4.41 -26.79 12.75
CA THR A 59 -5.18 -27.83 13.46
C THR A 59 -6.59 -27.33 13.75
N VAL A 60 -6.70 -26.12 14.29
CA VAL A 60 -7.98 -25.47 14.60
C VAL A 60 -8.80 -25.23 13.33
N ALA A 61 -8.15 -24.81 12.24
CA ALA A 61 -8.84 -24.65 10.96
C ALA A 61 -9.42 -25.98 10.43
N LYS A 62 -8.65 -27.07 10.48
CA LYS A 62 -9.14 -28.40 10.06
C LYS A 62 -10.28 -28.91 10.93
N GLU A 63 -10.21 -28.68 12.24
CA GLU A 63 -11.26 -29.06 13.19
C GLU A 63 -12.57 -28.29 12.91
N LEU A 64 -12.47 -26.98 12.74
CA LEU A 64 -13.64 -26.11 12.59
C LEU A 64 -14.21 -26.08 11.17
N LEU A 65 -13.38 -26.37 10.15
CA LEU A 65 -13.75 -26.37 8.73
C LEU A 65 -13.37 -27.71 8.05
N PRO A 66 -13.92 -28.86 8.48
CA PRO A 66 -13.49 -30.19 8.02
C PRO A 66 -13.78 -30.45 6.54
N ASN A 67 -14.76 -29.76 5.95
CA ASN A 67 -15.09 -29.85 4.53
C ASN A 67 -14.24 -28.94 3.63
N PHE A 68 -13.37 -28.13 4.22
CA PHE A 68 -12.46 -27.23 3.52
C PHE A 68 -11.04 -27.81 3.55
N SER A 69 -10.80 -28.80 2.68
CA SER A 69 -9.44 -29.28 2.40
C SER A 69 -8.65 -28.20 1.67
N GLN A 70 -7.38 -28.05 2.03
CA GLN A 70 -6.42 -27.11 1.41
C GLN A 70 -6.65 -26.99 -0.10
N VAL A 71 -6.97 -25.77 -0.58
CA VAL A 71 -6.79 -25.47 -2.00
C VAL A 71 -5.28 -25.41 -2.25
N ASN A 72 -4.71 -26.56 -2.55
CA ASN A 72 -3.39 -26.65 -3.14
C ASN A 72 -3.40 -25.85 -4.45
N THR A 73 -2.51 -24.87 -4.52
CA THR A 73 -2.10 -24.19 -5.74
C THR A 73 -1.71 -25.20 -6.82
N THR A 74 -2.58 -25.39 -7.81
CA THR A 74 -2.22 -26.13 -9.03
C THR A 74 -1.30 -25.29 -9.89
N LYS A 75 -0.04 -25.72 -9.99
CA LYS A 75 0.90 -25.34 -11.05
C LYS A 75 0.28 -25.70 -12.40
N SER A 76 0.21 -24.73 -13.31
CA SER A 76 0.00 -24.93 -14.74
C SER A 76 1.14 -24.23 -15.48
N THR A 77 2.16 -25.00 -15.84
CA THR A 77 3.21 -24.59 -16.77
C THR A 77 2.67 -24.64 -18.19
N LYS A 78 2.44 -23.48 -18.81
CA LYS A 78 2.40 -23.36 -20.27
C LYS A 78 3.71 -22.75 -20.75
N LYS A 79 4.50 -23.58 -21.45
CA LYS A 79 5.63 -23.16 -22.28
C LYS A 79 5.09 -22.33 -23.44
N THR A 80 5.61 -21.12 -23.61
CA THR A 80 5.67 -20.44 -24.90
C THR A 80 7.08 -19.92 -25.07
N ASN A 81 7.77 -20.46 -26.07
CA ASN A 81 9.08 -20.01 -26.52
C ASN A 81 8.95 -18.63 -27.18
N SER A 82 9.73 -17.66 -26.71
CA SER A 82 10.28 -16.59 -27.55
C SER A 82 11.53 -16.03 -26.89
N LYS A 83 12.65 -16.15 -27.60
CA LYS A 83 14.00 -15.69 -27.22
C LYS A 83 14.04 -14.15 -27.10
N SER A 84 14.62 -13.63 -26.02
CA SER A 84 15.73 -12.64 -26.03
C SER A 84 15.97 -12.07 -24.63
N ASP A 85 17.25 -12.01 -24.28
CA ASP A 85 17.91 -11.36 -23.13
C ASP A 85 17.85 -12.04 -21.75
N ASN A 86 19.06 -12.20 -21.18
CA ASN A 86 19.38 -12.81 -19.89
C ASN A 86 18.82 -11.99 -18.69
N ASP A 87 17.50 -11.82 -18.59
CA ASP A 87 16.86 -11.34 -17.37
C ASP A 87 16.56 -12.56 -16.50
N ILE A 88 17.49 -12.91 -15.61
CA ILE A 88 17.19 -13.83 -14.50
C ILE A 88 16.24 -13.05 -13.59
N THR A 89 14.94 -13.09 -13.89
CA THR A 89 13.92 -12.45 -13.07
C THR A 89 13.95 -13.10 -11.69
N LEU A 90 14.59 -12.42 -10.74
CA LEU A 90 14.60 -12.81 -9.33
C LEU A 90 13.16 -13.01 -8.87
N LYS A 91 12.87 -14.20 -8.35
CA LYS A 91 11.55 -14.52 -7.80
C LYS A 91 11.46 -14.00 -6.37
N TYR A 92 11.36 -12.68 -6.20
CA TYR A 92 11.35 -12.01 -4.90
C TYR A 92 10.35 -12.62 -3.90
N ASN A 93 9.22 -13.14 -4.39
CA ASN A 93 8.22 -13.85 -3.58
C ASN A 93 8.70 -15.20 -2.97
N GLN A 94 9.94 -15.61 -3.19
CA GLN A 94 10.56 -16.78 -2.54
C GLN A 94 11.49 -16.38 -1.37
N TYR A 95 11.67 -15.08 -1.16
CA TYR A 95 12.63 -14.49 -0.25
C TYR A 95 11.93 -13.54 0.74
N ASN A 96 12.62 -13.23 1.83
CA ASN A 96 12.24 -12.19 2.77
C ASN A 96 12.64 -10.83 2.19
N CYS A 97 11.66 -10.00 1.86
CA CYS A 97 11.89 -8.75 1.15
C CYS A 97 11.30 -7.55 1.86
N ILE A 98 12.03 -6.42 1.87
CA ILE A 98 11.39 -5.10 2.00
C ILE A 98 11.03 -4.62 0.61
N GLY A 99 9.82 -4.13 0.42
CA GLY A 99 9.38 -3.43 -0.78
C GLY A 99 9.05 -1.98 -0.48
N SER A 100 9.27 -1.05 -1.41
CA SER A 100 8.84 0.34 -1.25
C SER A 100 8.21 0.91 -2.52
N ASP A 101 7.17 1.72 -2.34
CA ASP A 101 6.42 2.40 -3.41
C ASP A 101 5.79 3.72 -2.89
N GLU A 102 5.30 4.55 -3.80
CA GLU A 102 4.67 5.83 -3.49
C GLU A 102 3.31 6.06 -4.16
N ALA A 103 2.55 7.01 -3.63
CA ALA A 103 1.32 7.51 -4.24
C ALA A 103 1.22 9.04 -4.12
N GLY A 104 0.44 9.65 -5.02
CA GLY A 104 0.17 11.10 -5.00
C GLY A 104 1.21 11.97 -5.69
N SER A 105 2.23 11.40 -6.35
CA SER A 105 3.29 12.16 -7.05
C SER A 105 2.74 12.97 -8.24
N GLY A 106 1.83 12.37 -9.02
CA GLY A 106 1.19 12.98 -10.19
C GLY A 106 -0.09 13.77 -9.89
N ASP A 107 -0.54 13.79 -8.63
CA ASP A 107 -1.78 14.44 -8.22
C ASP A 107 -1.52 15.89 -7.80
N TYR A 108 -2.31 16.83 -8.33
CA TYR A 108 -2.17 18.25 -7.97
C TYR A 108 -2.55 18.51 -6.52
N PHE A 109 -3.69 17.97 -6.11
CA PHE A 109 -4.17 18.02 -4.74
C PHE A 109 -3.58 16.89 -3.90
N GLY A 110 -3.50 17.12 -2.59
CA GLY A 110 -3.09 16.11 -1.63
C GLY A 110 -1.59 15.87 -1.55
N PRO A 111 -1.17 15.04 -0.57
CA PRO A 111 0.23 14.84 -0.22
C PRO A 111 0.98 13.96 -1.24
N LEU A 112 2.28 13.79 -1.00
CA LEU A 112 3.06 12.65 -1.50
C LEU A 112 3.20 11.64 -0.35
N THR A 113 2.77 10.39 -0.55
CA THR A 113 2.85 9.32 0.45
C THR A 113 3.80 8.23 -0.02
N VAL A 114 4.74 7.82 0.83
CA VAL A 114 5.70 6.75 0.53
C VAL A 114 5.59 5.70 1.61
N CYS A 115 5.55 4.43 1.21
CA CYS A 115 5.55 3.32 2.14
C CYS A 115 6.70 2.37 1.84
N ALA A 116 7.29 1.81 2.89
CA ALA A 116 8.07 0.58 2.83
C ALA A 116 7.39 -0.50 3.67
N ALA A 117 7.45 -1.76 3.23
CA ALA A 117 6.81 -2.88 3.89
C ALA A 117 7.70 -4.13 3.84
N TYR A 118 7.82 -4.84 4.95
CA TYR A 118 8.53 -6.12 5.04
C TYR A 118 7.58 -7.29 4.83
N VAL A 119 7.87 -8.11 3.82
CA VAL A 119 7.14 -9.32 3.48
C VAL A 119 8.09 -10.50 3.53
N SER A 120 7.89 -11.38 4.51
CA SER A 120 8.60 -12.65 4.57
C SER A 120 8.03 -13.64 3.53
N LYS A 121 8.79 -14.69 3.22
CA LYS A 121 8.31 -15.81 2.39
C LYS A 121 7.05 -16.48 2.97
N GLU A 122 6.86 -16.43 4.29
CA GLU A 122 5.70 -16.98 4.99
C GLU A 122 4.44 -16.12 4.82
N HIS A 123 4.59 -14.81 4.57
CA HIS A 123 3.46 -13.92 4.28
C HIS A 123 2.90 -14.15 2.86
N ILE A 124 3.67 -14.74 1.94
CA ILE A 124 3.30 -14.83 0.52
C ILE A 124 1.97 -15.56 0.27
N PRO A 125 1.67 -16.72 0.89
CA PRO A 125 0.39 -17.40 0.71
C PRO A 125 -0.81 -16.56 1.16
N ILE A 126 -0.69 -15.89 2.31
CA ILE A 126 -1.78 -15.04 2.82
C ILE A 126 -1.96 -13.79 1.95
N LEU A 127 -0.88 -13.15 1.48
CA LEU A 127 -0.98 -11.97 0.60
C LEU A 127 -1.65 -12.30 -0.75
N LYS A 128 -1.35 -13.47 -1.33
CA LYS A 128 -2.06 -13.96 -2.53
C LYS A 128 -3.53 -14.23 -2.26
N THR A 129 -3.84 -14.88 -1.13
CA THR A 129 -5.23 -15.11 -0.72
C THR A 129 -5.97 -13.80 -0.46
N LEU A 130 -5.26 -12.77 -0.02
CA LEU A 130 -5.82 -11.44 0.15
C LEU A 130 -6.14 -10.75 -1.19
N GLY A 131 -5.45 -11.11 -2.28
CA GLY A 131 -5.58 -10.51 -3.61
C GLY A 131 -4.65 -9.31 -3.83
N VAL A 132 -3.47 -9.34 -3.20
CA VAL A 132 -2.48 -8.24 -3.30
C VAL A 132 -1.80 -8.20 -4.67
N ASP A 133 -1.68 -9.34 -5.36
CA ASP A 133 -1.06 -9.48 -6.69
C ASP A 133 -1.83 -8.74 -7.81
N ASP A 134 -3.09 -8.39 -7.60
CA ASP A 134 -3.91 -7.61 -8.53
C ASP A 134 -3.92 -6.09 -8.23
N SER A 135 -2.94 -5.59 -7.46
CA SER A 135 -2.87 -4.21 -6.93
C SER A 135 -3.20 -3.10 -7.94
N LYS A 136 -2.72 -3.23 -9.19
CA LYS A 136 -2.92 -2.26 -10.28
C LYS A 136 -4.39 -2.06 -10.68
N LYS A 137 -5.23 -3.08 -10.49
CA LYS A 137 -6.65 -3.07 -10.90
C LYS A 137 -7.60 -2.81 -9.73
N LEU A 138 -7.08 -2.60 -8.53
CA LEU A 138 -7.90 -2.39 -7.34
C LEU A 138 -8.54 -0.99 -7.35
N THR A 139 -9.84 -0.98 -7.04
CA THR A 139 -10.60 0.24 -6.75
C THR A 139 -10.17 0.86 -5.43
N ASP A 140 -10.47 2.14 -5.21
CA ASP A 140 -10.13 2.82 -3.95
C ASP A 140 -10.76 2.12 -2.73
N VAL A 141 -12.02 1.69 -2.85
CA VAL A 141 -12.70 0.90 -1.80
C VAL A 141 -11.90 -0.35 -1.47
N LYS A 142 -11.42 -1.06 -2.50
CA LYS A 142 -10.66 -2.29 -2.29
C LYS A 142 -9.27 -2.04 -1.70
N ILE A 143 -8.64 -0.92 -2.07
CA ILE A 143 -7.38 -0.47 -1.48
C ILE A 143 -7.55 -0.23 0.02
N VAL A 144 -8.60 0.48 0.45
CA VAL A 144 -8.90 0.73 1.87
C VAL A 144 -9.06 -0.58 2.62
N GLU A 145 -9.95 -1.47 2.15
CA GLU A 145 -10.19 -2.77 2.79
C GLU A 145 -8.91 -3.61 2.96
N LEU A 146 -8.05 -3.63 1.93
CA LEU A 146 -6.82 -4.42 1.96
C LEU A 146 -5.76 -3.77 2.85
N ALA A 147 -5.58 -2.46 2.76
CA ALA A 147 -4.61 -1.76 3.59
C ALA A 147 -4.93 -1.93 5.08
N GLU A 148 -6.20 -1.79 5.47
CA GLU A 148 -6.66 -2.00 6.85
C GLU A 148 -6.33 -3.41 7.36
N GLN A 149 -6.37 -4.44 6.50
CA GLN A 149 -5.92 -5.79 6.87
C GLN A 149 -4.40 -5.87 6.96
N LEU A 150 -3.68 -5.37 5.95
CA LEU A 150 -2.23 -5.50 5.83
C LEU A 150 -1.48 -4.84 6.99
N VAL A 151 -1.91 -3.65 7.42
CA VAL A 151 -1.24 -2.90 8.50
C VAL A 151 -1.28 -3.62 9.85
N THR A 152 -2.16 -4.61 10.02
CA THR A 152 -2.28 -5.37 11.29
C THR A 152 -1.19 -6.42 11.49
N PHE A 153 -0.53 -6.87 10.41
CA PHE A 153 0.44 -7.97 10.50
C PHE A 153 1.70 -7.77 9.64
N ILE A 154 1.72 -6.79 8.73
CA ILE A 154 2.92 -6.46 7.95
C ILE A 154 3.70 -5.35 8.64
N PRO A 155 4.97 -5.57 9.04
CA PRO A 155 5.85 -4.49 9.47
C PRO A 155 6.04 -3.49 8.32
N HIS A 156 5.72 -2.22 8.56
CA HIS A 156 5.76 -1.19 7.54
C HIS A 156 6.14 0.17 8.11
N SER A 157 6.52 1.09 7.24
CA SER A 157 6.73 2.51 7.54
C SER A 157 6.07 3.34 6.45
N LEU A 158 5.10 4.15 6.86
CA LEU A 158 4.38 5.07 6.00
C LEU A 158 4.81 6.50 6.33
N LEU A 159 5.38 7.19 5.35
CA LEU A 159 5.76 8.59 5.44
C LEU A 159 4.87 9.44 4.54
N THR A 160 4.35 10.54 5.09
CA THR A 160 3.49 11.48 4.35
C THR A 160 4.16 12.84 4.28
N LEU A 161 4.43 13.32 3.07
CA LEU A 161 4.85 14.68 2.79
C LEU A 161 3.62 15.51 2.43
N HIS A 162 3.03 16.13 3.46
CA HIS A 162 1.89 17.03 3.34
C HIS A 162 2.20 18.26 2.46
N ASN A 163 1.17 18.87 1.88
CA ASN A 163 1.33 19.94 0.88
C ASN A 163 2.11 21.15 1.38
N ASP A 164 1.94 21.54 2.64
CA ASP A 164 2.72 22.59 3.29
C ASP A 164 4.23 22.29 3.25
N LYS A 165 4.64 21.12 3.76
CA LYS A 165 6.04 20.68 3.76
C LYS A 165 6.54 20.41 2.34
N TYR A 166 5.73 19.82 1.48
CA TYR A 166 6.04 19.61 0.07
C TYR A 166 6.41 20.94 -0.59
N ASN A 167 5.58 21.97 -0.41
CA ASN A 167 5.78 23.27 -1.02
C ASN A 167 7.00 23.99 -0.44
N ILE A 168 7.29 23.82 0.86
CA ILE A 168 8.54 24.32 1.47
C ILE A 168 9.76 23.67 0.83
N GLN A 169 9.76 22.34 0.66
CA GLN A 169 10.89 21.64 0.05
C GLN A 169 11.03 21.97 -1.44
N GLN A 170 9.92 22.10 -2.17
CA GLN A 170 9.94 22.52 -3.56
C GLN A 170 10.56 23.92 -3.72
N ALA A 171 10.20 24.86 -2.84
CA ALA A 171 10.76 26.22 -2.84
C ALA A 171 12.26 26.23 -2.54
N LYS A 172 12.79 25.23 -1.83
CA LYS A 172 14.22 25.00 -1.63
C LYS A 172 14.91 24.31 -2.83
N GLY A 173 14.23 24.19 -3.97
CA GLY A 173 14.75 23.58 -5.18
C GLY A 173 14.73 22.04 -5.18
N TRP A 174 14.01 21.40 -4.25
CA TRP A 174 13.89 19.94 -4.29
C TRP A 174 12.99 19.50 -5.44
N THR A 175 13.50 18.58 -6.27
CA THR A 175 12.69 17.91 -7.29
C THR A 175 11.83 16.83 -6.66
N GLN A 176 10.77 16.39 -7.35
CA GLN A 176 9.99 15.22 -6.93
C GLN A 176 10.87 13.97 -6.80
N VAL A 177 11.83 13.79 -7.71
CA VAL A 177 12.79 12.68 -7.65
C VAL A 177 13.59 12.72 -6.34
N LYS A 178 14.07 13.91 -5.94
CA LYS A 178 14.76 14.07 -4.66
C LYS A 178 13.84 13.78 -3.47
N MET A 179 12.64 14.35 -3.44
CA MET A 179 11.67 14.11 -2.36
C MET A 179 11.36 12.62 -2.20
N LYS A 180 11.12 11.92 -3.31
CA LYS A 180 10.90 10.48 -3.32
C LYS A 180 12.12 9.72 -2.81
N ALA A 181 13.32 10.02 -3.30
CA ALA A 181 14.55 9.36 -2.83
C ALA A 181 14.74 9.48 -1.32
N VAL A 182 14.58 10.69 -0.76
CA VAL A 182 14.65 10.92 0.69
C VAL A 182 13.63 10.08 1.45
N LEU A 183 12.36 10.14 1.02
CA LEU A 183 11.26 9.45 1.71
C LEU A 183 11.35 7.93 1.60
N HIS A 184 11.71 7.38 0.44
CA HIS A 184 11.90 5.93 0.29
C HIS A 184 13.05 5.44 1.18
N ASN A 185 14.17 6.16 1.19
CA ASN A 185 15.35 5.77 1.96
C ASN A 185 15.03 5.72 3.46
N GLU A 186 14.32 6.75 3.95
CA GLU A 186 13.92 6.82 5.35
C GLU A 186 12.82 5.81 5.70
N ALA A 187 11.83 5.58 4.82
CA ALA A 187 10.82 4.57 5.05
C ALA A 187 11.43 3.16 5.17
N ILE A 188 12.42 2.84 4.34
CA ILE A 188 13.13 1.55 4.40
C ILE A 188 13.90 1.41 5.72
N LYS A 189 14.64 2.44 6.15
CA LYS A 189 15.35 2.44 7.44
C LYS A 189 14.40 2.18 8.61
N ASN A 190 13.28 2.88 8.65
CA ASN A 190 12.26 2.69 9.69
C ASN A 190 11.66 1.27 9.69
N VAL A 191 11.68 0.54 8.58
CA VAL A 191 11.26 -0.88 8.54
C VAL A 191 12.38 -1.79 9.03
N LEU A 192 13.64 -1.50 8.68
CA LEU A 192 14.80 -2.24 9.18
C LEU A 192 14.87 -2.20 10.72
N ASP A 193 14.52 -1.07 11.33
CA ASP A 193 14.46 -0.92 12.79
C ASP A 193 13.33 -1.73 13.45
N LYS A 194 12.42 -2.33 12.68
CA LYS A 194 11.25 -3.10 13.16
C LYS A 194 11.36 -4.61 12.94
N ILE A 195 12.45 -5.08 12.33
CA ILE A 195 12.60 -6.48 11.93
C ILE A 195 13.99 -7.02 12.30
N GLU A 196 14.09 -8.35 12.38
CA GLU A 196 15.39 -9.03 12.47
C GLU A 196 16.09 -9.00 11.11
N THR A 197 17.08 -8.11 10.96
CA THR A 197 17.74 -7.87 9.66
C THR A 197 18.59 -9.03 9.17
N SER A 198 18.98 -9.96 10.04
CA SER A 198 19.78 -11.15 9.67
C SER A 198 19.06 -12.09 8.70
N GLU A 199 17.73 -12.07 8.68
CA GLU A 199 16.91 -12.90 7.80
C GLU A 199 16.40 -12.16 6.55
N LEU A 200 16.78 -10.89 6.37
CA LEU A 200 16.39 -10.11 5.20
C LEU A 200 17.26 -10.51 4.01
N ASP A 201 16.64 -10.88 2.89
CA ASP A 201 17.36 -11.24 1.67
C ASP A 201 17.54 -10.03 0.75
N TYR A 202 16.46 -9.27 0.51
CA TYR A 202 16.43 -8.18 -0.46
C TYR A 202 15.64 -6.96 0.01
N ILE A 203 16.07 -5.80 -0.45
CA ILE A 203 15.26 -4.58 -0.45
C ILE A 203 14.94 -4.28 -1.91
N VAL A 204 13.68 -4.08 -2.27
CA VAL A 204 13.25 -3.90 -3.66
C VAL A 204 12.46 -2.59 -3.77
N ILE A 205 13.00 -1.66 -4.56
CA ILE A 205 12.41 -0.32 -4.76
C ILE A 205 11.76 -0.29 -6.14
N ASP A 206 10.49 0.15 -6.25
CA ASP A 206 9.91 0.43 -7.56
C ASP A 206 10.66 1.59 -8.22
N GLN A 207 11.25 1.31 -9.37
CA GLN A 207 12.27 2.19 -9.95
C GLN A 207 11.65 3.46 -10.55
N PHE A 208 11.84 4.58 -9.86
CA PHE A 208 11.48 5.91 -10.36
C PHE A 208 12.67 6.77 -10.82
N ALA A 209 13.89 6.31 -10.54
CA ALA A 209 15.14 6.93 -10.96
C ALA A 209 16.24 5.87 -11.08
N LYS A 210 17.33 6.21 -11.78
CA LYS A 210 18.54 5.37 -11.78
C LYS A 210 19.12 5.30 -10.37
N ARG A 211 19.80 4.20 -10.03
CA ARG A 211 20.37 3.97 -8.69
C ARG A 211 21.29 5.10 -8.26
N GLU A 212 22.11 5.62 -9.17
CA GLU A 212 23.08 6.67 -8.90
C GLU A 212 22.37 7.98 -8.52
N VAL A 213 21.26 8.28 -9.20
CA VAL A 213 20.42 9.46 -8.93
C VAL A 213 19.70 9.30 -7.59
N TYR A 214 19.17 8.12 -7.29
CA TYR A 214 18.57 7.82 -6.00
C TYR A 214 19.60 8.03 -4.87
N SER A 215 20.78 7.43 -5.02
CA SER A 215 21.85 7.46 -4.01
C SER A 215 22.39 8.88 -3.81
N HIS A 216 22.48 9.68 -4.87
CA HIS A 216 22.88 11.09 -4.79
C HIS A 216 21.86 11.94 -4.01
N TYR A 217 20.56 11.65 -4.13
CA TYR A 217 19.52 12.44 -3.49
C TYR A 217 19.12 11.97 -2.10
N ALA A 218 19.35 10.70 -1.77
CA ALA A 218 19.17 10.22 -0.41
C ALA A 218 20.01 11.05 0.57
N LEU A 219 19.44 11.42 1.72
CA LEU A 219 20.16 12.21 2.74
C LEU A 219 21.10 11.37 3.60
N SER A 220 21.02 10.05 3.47
CA SER A 220 21.90 9.09 4.12
C SER A 220 22.24 7.98 3.12
N GLU A 221 23.20 7.13 3.48
CA GLU A 221 23.52 5.96 2.67
C GLU A 221 22.29 5.11 2.36
N VAL A 222 22.30 4.48 1.19
CA VAL A 222 21.28 3.52 0.78
C VAL A 222 21.38 2.30 1.71
N PRO A 223 20.32 1.92 2.43
CA PRO A 223 20.35 0.77 3.32
C PRO A 223 20.74 -0.50 2.59
N LEU A 224 21.64 -1.29 3.20
CA LEU A 224 22.08 -2.59 2.71
C LEU A 224 22.31 -2.61 1.18
N PRO A 225 23.23 -1.78 0.65
CA PRO A 225 23.29 -1.44 -0.78
C PRO A 225 23.53 -2.65 -1.70
N LYS A 226 24.16 -3.71 -1.17
CA LYS A 226 24.37 -5.00 -1.85
C LYS A 226 23.06 -5.79 -2.05
N GLN A 227 22.14 -5.68 -1.10
CA GLN A 227 20.82 -6.35 -1.09
C GLN A 227 19.72 -5.49 -1.73
N THR A 228 19.91 -4.17 -1.78
CA THR A 228 18.97 -3.25 -2.42
C THR A 228 18.98 -3.41 -3.93
N LYS A 229 17.80 -3.57 -4.54
CA LYS A 229 17.53 -3.71 -5.97
C LYS A 229 16.51 -2.66 -6.41
N PHE A 230 16.66 -2.19 -7.64
CA PHE A 230 15.76 -1.23 -8.27
C PHE A 230 15.11 -1.93 -9.45
N GLU A 231 13.78 -2.07 -9.41
CA GLU A 231 13.04 -2.87 -10.37
C GLU A 231 12.03 -2.02 -11.12
N THR A 232 11.99 -2.15 -12.45
CA THR A 232 10.89 -1.60 -13.23
C THR A 232 9.67 -2.51 -13.11
N LYS A 233 8.48 -1.91 -13.00
CA LYS A 233 7.21 -2.64 -12.78
C LYS A 233 7.29 -3.50 -11.51
N GLY A 234 7.88 -2.97 -10.45
CA GLY A 234 8.27 -3.69 -9.25
C GLY A 234 7.13 -4.44 -8.58
N GLU A 235 5.92 -3.88 -8.55
CA GLU A 235 4.73 -4.52 -7.95
C GLU A 235 4.35 -5.85 -8.63
N SER A 236 4.67 -6.02 -9.92
CA SER A 236 4.45 -7.29 -10.63
C SER A 236 5.52 -8.34 -10.34
N LYS A 237 6.69 -7.91 -9.83
CA LYS A 237 7.83 -8.77 -9.51
C LYS A 237 7.92 -9.13 -8.03
N SER A 238 7.41 -8.26 -7.15
CA SER A 238 7.51 -8.39 -5.69
C SER A 238 6.21 -8.01 -4.99
N LEU A 239 5.64 -8.96 -4.25
CA LEU A 239 4.49 -8.68 -3.37
C LEU A 239 4.83 -7.70 -2.26
N ALA A 240 6.10 -7.57 -1.87
CA ALA A 240 6.52 -6.54 -0.91
C ALA A 240 6.28 -5.13 -1.47
N ILE A 241 6.57 -4.91 -2.76
CA ILE A 241 6.28 -3.63 -3.44
C ILE A 241 4.76 -3.46 -3.58
N ALA A 242 4.02 -4.51 -3.96
CA ALA A 242 2.57 -4.43 -4.06
C ALA A 242 1.89 -4.07 -2.73
N VAL A 243 2.36 -4.63 -1.60
CA VAL A 243 1.89 -4.24 -0.25
C VAL A 243 2.20 -2.78 0.04
N ALA A 244 3.44 -2.32 -0.21
CA ALA A 244 3.82 -0.93 -0.02
C ALA A 244 2.95 0.02 -0.87
N SER A 245 2.65 -0.36 -2.12
CA SER A 245 1.78 0.38 -3.03
C SER A 245 0.35 0.50 -2.49
N ILE A 246 -0.22 -0.58 -1.96
CA ILE A 246 -1.55 -0.58 -1.37
C ILE A 246 -1.60 0.37 -0.16
N ILE A 247 -0.62 0.27 0.75
CA ILE A 247 -0.57 1.10 1.96
C ILE A 247 -0.35 2.58 1.61
N SER A 248 0.54 2.91 0.68
CA SER A 248 0.77 4.29 0.25
C SER A 248 -0.47 4.88 -0.45
N ARG A 249 -1.13 4.12 -1.33
CA ARG A 249 -2.39 4.54 -1.96
C ARG A 249 -3.53 4.72 -0.96
N TYR A 250 -3.65 3.85 0.03
CA TYR A 250 -4.62 3.99 1.11
C TYR A 250 -4.44 5.31 1.86
N ALA A 251 -3.20 5.62 2.25
CA ALA A 251 -2.90 6.88 2.91
C ALA A 251 -3.28 8.08 2.03
N PHE A 252 -2.90 8.05 0.75
CA PHE A 252 -3.24 9.12 -0.19
C PHE A 252 -4.75 9.33 -0.34
N VAL A 253 -5.52 8.26 -0.57
CA VAL A 253 -6.99 8.33 -0.70
C VAL A 253 -7.62 8.87 0.58
N THR A 254 -7.18 8.39 1.74
CA THR A 254 -7.67 8.87 3.05
C THR A 254 -7.43 10.37 3.22
N TYR A 255 -6.26 10.87 2.82
CA TYR A 255 -5.97 12.31 2.87
C TYR A 255 -6.83 13.12 1.89
N MET A 256 -7.10 12.59 0.69
CA MET A 256 -7.98 13.26 -0.28
C MET A 256 -9.41 13.37 0.24
N ASP A 257 -9.91 12.35 0.93
CA ASP A 257 -11.22 12.37 1.58
C ASP A 257 -11.26 13.37 2.74
N GLN A 258 -10.20 13.44 3.55
CA GLN A 258 -10.08 14.44 4.61
C GLN A 258 -10.08 15.87 4.06
N ILE A 259 -9.32 16.13 2.98
CA ILE A 259 -9.34 17.45 2.32
C ILE A 259 -10.75 17.76 1.83
N SER A 260 -11.41 16.80 1.16
CA SER A 260 -12.76 16.98 0.61
C SER A 260 -13.78 17.34 1.70
N LYS A 261 -13.73 16.65 2.85
CA LYS A 261 -14.54 16.93 4.04
C LYS A 261 -14.23 18.32 4.60
N ASN A 262 -12.95 18.64 4.78
CA ASN A 262 -12.50 19.90 5.39
C ASN A 262 -12.87 21.16 4.58
N ILE A 263 -13.06 21.04 3.26
CA ILE A 263 -13.47 22.17 2.43
C ILE A 263 -14.90 22.05 1.88
N ASN A 264 -15.62 21.00 2.29
CA ASN A 264 -16.97 20.65 1.83
C ASN A 264 -17.10 20.70 0.29
N MET A 265 -16.15 20.07 -0.41
CA MET A 265 -16.13 19.96 -1.87
C MET A 265 -15.44 18.66 -2.28
N THR A 266 -15.93 17.99 -3.31
CA THR A 266 -15.22 16.84 -3.90
C THR A 266 -13.91 17.28 -4.53
N ILE A 267 -12.80 16.69 -4.07
CA ILE A 267 -11.48 16.92 -4.67
C ILE A 267 -11.14 15.81 -5.67
N PRO A 268 -10.99 16.14 -6.96
CA PRO A 268 -10.59 15.16 -7.96
C PRO A 268 -9.10 14.84 -7.85
N LYS A 269 -8.76 13.57 -8.08
CA LYS A 269 -7.39 13.09 -8.30
C LYS A 269 -6.85 13.54 -9.68
N GLY A 270 -5.53 13.47 -9.84
CA GLY A 270 -4.78 13.79 -11.05
C GLY A 270 -4.46 15.27 -11.22
N ALA A 271 -4.24 15.68 -12.46
CA ALA A 271 -3.83 17.04 -12.84
C ALA A 271 -4.51 17.52 -14.15
N GLY A 272 -5.68 16.98 -14.49
CA GLY A 272 -6.42 17.32 -15.73
C GLY A 272 -7.33 18.55 -15.62
N ALA A 273 -8.08 18.86 -16.68
CA ALA A 273 -8.94 20.06 -16.73
C ALA A 273 -9.99 20.15 -15.60
N LYS A 274 -10.54 19.01 -15.15
CA LYS A 274 -11.46 18.96 -14.00
C LYS A 274 -10.81 19.48 -12.71
N VAL A 275 -9.52 19.23 -12.53
CA VAL A 275 -8.71 19.70 -11.41
C VAL A 275 -8.55 21.22 -11.47
N ASP A 276 -8.28 21.78 -12.67
CA ASP A 276 -8.17 23.22 -12.88
C ASP A 276 -9.47 23.95 -12.47
N LEU A 277 -10.62 23.41 -12.87
CA LEU A 277 -11.94 23.97 -12.53
C LEU A 277 -12.20 23.93 -11.01
N VAL A 278 -11.87 22.82 -10.35
CA VAL A 278 -12.04 22.71 -8.88
C VAL A 278 -11.08 23.64 -8.15
N ALA A 279 -9.84 23.77 -8.60
CA ALA A 279 -8.87 24.71 -8.06
C ALA A 279 -9.37 26.16 -8.21
N ALA A 280 -9.94 26.54 -9.36
CA ALA A 280 -10.54 27.87 -9.56
C ALA A 280 -11.69 28.12 -8.58
N LYS A 281 -12.58 27.13 -8.37
CA LYS A 281 -13.66 27.22 -7.37
C LYS A 281 -13.12 27.41 -5.95
N ILE A 282 -12.06 26.70 -5.58
CA ILE A 282 -11.41 26.82 -4.27
C ILE A 282 -10.80 28.21 -4.10
N ILE A 283 -10.09 28.74 -5.12
CA ILE A 283 -9.54 30.10 -5.07
C ILE A 283 -10.66 31.13 -4.90
N LYS A 284 -11.75 31.00 -5.67
CA LYS A 284 -12.89 31.93 -5.58
C LYS A 284 -13.55 31.92 -4.20
N LYS A 285 -13.68 30.75 -3.57
CA LYS A 285 -14.39 30.59 -2.29
C LYS A 285 -13.51 30.86 -1.07
N TYR A 286 -12.25 30.44 -1.10
CA TYR A 286 -11.37 30.40 0.07
C TYR A 286 -10.03 31.12 -0.12
N GLY A 287 -9.76 31.65 -1.32
CA GLY A 287 -8.52 32.33 -1.66
C GLY A 287 -7.38 31.39 -2.05
N ILE A 288 -6.36 31.98 -2.70
CA ILE A 288 -5.18 31.26 -3.20
C ILE A 288 -4.37 30.61 -2.08
N SER A 289 -4.27 31.27 -0.92
CA SER A 289 -3.55 30.73 0.23
C SER A 289 -4.15 29.43 0.71
N ARG A 290 -5.49 29.28 0.71
CA ARG A 290 -6.13 28.02 1.06
C ARG A 290 -5.82 26.92 0.04
N LEU A 291 -5.89 27.21 -1.26
CA LEU A 291 -5.52 26.26 -2.31
C LEU A 291 -4.10 25.72 -2.09
N ASP A 292 -3.18 26.61 -1.76
CA ASP A 292 -1.77 26.30 -1.55
C ASP A 292 -1.51 25.38 -0.34
N THR A 293 -2.44 25.30 0.64
CA THR A 293 -2.33 24.37 1.79
C THR A 293 -2.71 22.93 1.46
N ILE A 294 -3.38 22.70 0.33
CA ILE A 294 -3.92 21.37 -0.06
C ILE A 294 -3.46 20.94 -1.45
N SER A 295 -2.58 21.72 -2.10
CA SER A 295 -2.10 21.46 -3.46
C SER A 295 -0.60 21.69 -3.61
N LYS A 296 -0.02 21.10 -4.65
CA LYS A 296 1.40 21.22 -4.99
C LYS A 296 1.61 22.47 -5.86
N LYS A 297 2.07 23.58 -5.27
CA LYS A 297 2.06 24.93 -5.88
C LYS A 297 2.64 25.03 -7.29
N HIS A 298 3.76 24.35 -7.51
CA HIS A 298 4.53 24.39 -8.76
C HIS A 298 3.85 23.74 -9.98
N PHE A 299 2.70 23.07 -9.80
CA PHE A 299 1.98 22.49 -10.93
C PHE A 299 1.30 23.59 -11.76
N LYS A 300 1.29 23.41 -13.09
CA LYS A 300 0.63 24.32 -14.04
C LYS A 300 -0.86 24.52 -13.74
N ASN A 301 -1.51 23.58 -13.05
CA ASN A 301 -2.90 23.67 -12.61
C ASN A 301 -3.18 24.95 -11.81
N ARG A 302 -2.22 25.40 -10.99
CA ARG A 302 -2.33 26.63 -10.19
C ARG A 302 -2.54 27.86 -11.07
N GLU A 303 -1.70 28.03 -12.09
CA GLU A 303 -1.79 29.16 -13.03
C GLU A 303 -3.05 29.08 -13.88
N LYS A 304 -3.41 27.89 -14.36
CA LYS A 304 -4.65 27.67 -15.14
C LYS A 304 -5.88 28.05 -14.32
N ALA A 305 -5.93 27.63 -13.06
CA ALA A 305 -7.01 27.98 -12.15
C ALA A 305 -7.15 29.49 -11.94
N GLN A 306 -6.04 30.22 -11.81
CA GLN A 306 -6.05 31.68 -11.72
C GLN A 306 -6.52 32.33 -13.03
N LYS A 307 -6.10 31.81 -14.19
CA LYS A 307 -6.55 32.31 -15.50
C LYS A 307 -8.06 32.15 -15.71
N ILE A 308 -8.65 31.04 -15.25
CA ILE A 308 -10.10 30.81 -15.30
C ILE A 308 -10.89 31.89 -14.55
N LEU A 309 -10.31 32.51 -13.52
CA LEU A 309 -10.97 33.53 -12.71
C LEU A 309 -10.77 34.97 -13.22
N LYS A 310 -9.88 35.19 -14.19
CA LYS A 310 -9.71 36.53 -14.76
C LYS A 310 -10.93 36.83 -15.64
N PRO A 311 -11.55 38.02 -15.51
CA PRO A 311 -12.56 38.47 -16.47
C PRO A 311 -11.93 38.53 -17.87
N LEU A 312 -12.73 38.19 -18.89
CA LEU A 312 -12.38 38.29 -20.30
C LEU A 312 -12.05 39.74 -20.69
#